data_AF-Q54MY0-F1
#
_entry.id   AF-Q54MY0-F1
#
_cell.length_a   1.000
_cell.length_b   1.000
_cell.length_c   1.000
_cell.angle_alpha   90.00
_cell.angle_beta   90.00
_cell.angle_gamma   90.00
#
_symmetry.space_group_name_H-M   'P 1'
#
loop_
_entity.id
_entity.type
_entity.pdbx_description
1 polymer ?
#
loop_
_entity_poly.entity_id
_entity_poly.type
_entity_poly.pdbx_seq_one_letter_code
_entity_poly.pdbx_strand_id
1 'polypeptide(L)'
;MKKKVLLHTQVELDELKEYMLSGDPYGNLNLNKNETTKDPRLIEKSYKVLIRKHKIAMSEKRKQETKPNKDELERDEEHFIKLTNSYKLLSNRRMKELYDHYYYEKMVKINKSNEKNESNPSFSKSLSSTSTSASTSTTTSQTSQTSRSHTLLLLKDLSHLLMNITYYPIREYCYFIQSSVNINGGFDENVFNFKELPKYGLGKLYRGILLSSIGLNQLNAFRSIILSKVAGGLLQLKPHSLVGRILRFASKFAVLIPFCLVVDVYVLAPTEYSLIKVIRDCILKRGGDGIKFSNLYYSLFPSLSILVSKKLIRGSVEFLKERISKKYENNKESKKLAILNSLFSNVGLLSSFLCCPLQVIYIQYPKLIINSYLENNISSIPSPTLNPISIAIEIYKNNNNSLSKFFCGLVPYILSNVYLHYITSAAIINTNNKKSTYDYFDIFS
;
A
#
# COMPACT_ATOMS: atom_id res chain seq x y z
N MET A 1 17.17 44.58 1.05
CA MET A 1 17.59 43.17 0.83
C MET A 1 16.42 42.38 0.24
N LYS A 2 16.54 41.85 -0.98
CA LYS A 2 15.50 40.96 -1.55
C LYS A 2 15.52 39.63 -0.77
N LYS A 3 14.43 39.28 -0.07
CA LYS A 3 14.30 37.97 0.59
C LYS A 3 14.48 36.89 -0.49
N LYS A 4 15.48 36.02 -0.32
CA LYS A 4 15.72 34.89 -1.22
C LYS A 4 14.50 33.97 -1.14
N VAL A 5 13.71 33.90 -2.21
CA VAL A 5 12.57 32.98 -2.29
C VAL A 5 13.13 31.56 -2.28
N LEU A 6 12.89 30.81 -1.20
CA LEU A 6 13.18 29.38 -1.19
C LEU A 6 12.10 28.67 -2.01
N LEU A 7 12.45 28.15 -3.18
CA LEU A 7 11.56 27.22 -3.88
C LEU A 7 11.37 25.98 -3.00
N HIS A 8 10.14 25.50 -2.86
CA HIS A 8 9.80 24.25 -2.16
C HIS A 8 8.90 23.38 -3.03
N THR A 9 8.95 22.07 -2.82
CA THR A 9 7.97 21.14 -3.38
C THR A 9 6.76 21.00 -2.46
N GLN A 10 5.60 20.61 -2.99
CA GLN A 10 4.41 20.33 -2.17
C GLN A 10 4.69 19.22 -1.13
N VAL A 11 5.51 18.23 -1.49
CA VAL A 11 5.91 17.14 -0.59
C VAL A 11 6.67 17.66 0.63
N GLU A 12 7.61 18.60 0.43
CA GLU A 12 8.35 19.21 1.53
C GLU A 12 7.41 20.00 2.47
N LEU A 13 6.41 20.71 1.93
CA LEU A 13 5.43 21.42 2.75
C LEU A 13 4.55 20.47 3.59
N ASP A 14 4.16 19.34 3.02
CA ASP A 14 3.29 18.38 3.71
C ASP A 14 4.06 17.62 4.80
N GLU A 15 5.31 17.21 4.54
CA GLU A 15 6.20 16.66 5.58
C GLU A 15 6.46 17.67 6.70
N LEU A 16 6.62 18.95 6.35
CA LEU A 16 6.83 20.01 7.32
C LEU A 16 5.61 20.22 8.21
N LYS A 17 4.40 20.20 7.63
CA LYS A 17 3.14 20.25 8.40
C LYS A 17 3.00 19.06 9.34
N GLU A 18 3.35 17.84 8.90
CA GLU A 18 3.29 16.64 9.74
C GLU A 18 4.20 16.77 10.97
N TYR A 19 5.43 17.27 10.80
CA TYR A 19 6.31 17.52 11.94
C TYR A 19 5.80 18.65 12.85
N MET A 20 5.20 19.69 12.28
CA MET A 20 4.65 20.83 13.04
C MET A 20 3.41 20.50 13.88
N LEU A 21 2.70 19.40 13.60
CA LEU A 21 1.61 18.93 14.47
C LEU A 21 2.08 18.65 15.91
N SER A 22 3.39 18.44 16.09
CA SER A 22 3.99 18.18 17.40
C SER A 22 4.37 19.44 18.21
N GLY A 23 4.03 20.64 17.72
CA GLY A 23 4.33 21.92 18.38
C GLY A 23 5.56 22.61 17.82
N ASP A 24 6.14 23.54 18.58
CA ASP A 24 7.35 24.27 18.19
C ASP A 24 8.59 23.38 18.32
N PRO A 25 9.28 23.03 17.21
CA PRO A 25 10.47 22.17 17.26
C PRO A 25 11.61 22.73 18.11
N TYR A 26 11.77 24.05 18.16
CA TYR A 26 12.80 24.69 18.98
C TYR A 26 12.45 24.64 20.46
N GLY A 27 11.20 24.99 20.82
CA GLY A 27 10.68 24.84 22.17
C GLY A 27 10.77 23.39 22.68
N ASN A 28 10.36 22.42 21.87
CA ASN A 28 10.40 21.00 22.24
C ASN A 28 11.83 20.51 22.55
N LEU A 29 12.86 21.05 21.87
CA LEU A 29 14.25 20.71 22.11
C LEU A 29 14.98 21.67 23.07
N ASN A 30 14.29 22.65 23.68
CA ASN A 30 14.90 23.70 24.49
C ASN A 30 16.10 24.39 23.79
N LEU A 31 15.93 24.75 22.51
CA LEU A 31 16.97 25.36 21.69
C LEU A 31 16.56 26.75 21.21
N ASN A 32 17.54 27.65 21.10
CA ASN A 32 17.36 28.91 20.40
C ASN A 32 17.74 28.77 18.91
N LYS A 33 16.89 29.28 18.01
CA LYS A 33 17.17 29.31 16.57
C LYS A 33 18.55 29.89 16.25
N ASN A 34 18.91 30.99 16.89
CA ASN A 34 20.17 31.70 16.63
C ASN A 34 21.40 30.85 17.01
N GLU A 35 21.30 30.07 18.09
CA GLU A 35 22.37 29.18 18.53
C GLU A 35 22.56 28.01 17.56
N THR A 36 21.46 27.36 17.16
CA THR A 36 21.52 26.22 16.22
C THR A 36 21.96 26.61 14.81
N THR A 37 21.92 27.91 14.49
CA THR A 37 22.42 28.42 13.20
C THR A 37 23.95 28.53 13.24
N LYS A 38 24.54 28.83 14.40
CA LYS A 38 25.98 28.88 14.62
C LYS A 38 26.58 27.48 14.79
N ASP A 39 25.93 26.63 15.57
CA ASP A 39 26.37 25.25 15.81
C ASP A 39 25.21 24.24 15.63
N PRO A 40 25.10 23.60 14.45
CA PRO A 40 24.09 22.57 14.19
C PRO A 40 24.20 21.35 15.11
N ARG A 41 25.36 21.08 15.73
CA ARG A 41 25.57 19.92 16.62
C ARG A 41 24.77 20.02 17.92
N LEU A 42 24.36 21.23 18.29
CA LEU A 42 23.49 21.47 19.46
C LEU A 42 22.15 20.74 19.36
N ILE A 43 21.63 20.55 18.14
CA ILE A 43 20.37 19.84 17.90
C ILE A 43 20.48 18.37 18.35
N GLU A 44 21.54 17.68 17.92
CA GLU A 44 21.78 16.29 18.30
C GLU A 44 22.11 16.16 19.79
N LYS A 45 22.91 17.09 20.33
CA LYS A 45 23.26 17.10 21.75
C LYS A 45 22.03 17.24 22.63
N SER A 46 21.16 18.22 22.34
CA SER A 46 19.93 18.44 23.12
C SER A 46 18.99 17.23 23.04
N TYR A 47 18.76 16.71 21.83
CA TYR A 47 17.91 15.54 21.63
C TYR A 47 18.39 14.32 22.43
N LYS A 48 19.70 14.01 22.41
CA LYS A 48 20.27 12.91 23.20
C LYS A 48 20.06 13.10 24.70
N VAL A 49 20.23 14.33 25.21
CA VAL A 49 20.03 14.65 26.63
C VAL A 49 18.55 14.47 27.01
N LEU A 50 17.63 15.02 26.23
CA LEU A 50 16.19 14.96 26.51
C LEU A 50 15.64 13.53 26.43
N ILE A 51 16.05 12.75 25.44
CA ILE A 51 15.66 11.33 25.36
C ILE A 51 16.22 10.53 26.52
N ARG A 52 17.47 10.78 26.93
CA ARG A 52 18.04 10.07 28.09
C ARG A 52 17.27 10.40 29.36
N LYS A 53 16.95 11.67 29.60
CA LYS A 53 16.11 12.10 30.74
C LYS A 53 14.74 11.42 30.70
N HIS A 54 14.08 11.42 29.54
CA HIS A 54 12.77 10.79 29.38
C HIS A 54 12.80 9.27 29.61
N LYS A 55 13.84 8.57 29.11
CA LYS A 55 14.01 7.13 29.35
C LYS A 55 14.25 6.79 30.82
N ILE A 56 15.04 7.61 31.52
CA ILE A 56 15.29 7.43 32.96
C ILE A 56 13.98 7.60 33.72
N ALA A 57 13.24 8.68 33.48
CA ALA A 57 11.94 8.94 34.09
C ALA A 57 10.95 7.78 33.86
N MET A 58 10.85 7.28 32.63
CA MET A 58 10.00 6.12 32.30
C MET A 58 10.43 4.84 33.02
N SER A 59 11.74 4.62 33.19
CA SER A 59 12.25 3.46 33.92
C SER A 59 12.00 3.55 35.42
N GLU A 60 12.06 4.74 36.00
CA GLU A 60 11.80 4.99 37.42
C GLU A 60 10.31 4.82 37.73
N LYS A 61 9.41 5.39 36.89
CA LYS A 61 7.96 5.19 37.00
C LYS A 61 7.57 3.71 36.97
N ARG A 62 8.15 2.95 36.03
CA ARG A 62 7.90 1.49 35.92
C ARG A 62 8.35 0.69 37.14
N LYS A 63 9.28 1.20 37.94
CA LYS A 63 9.69 0.55 39.20
C LYS A 63 8.77 0.89 40.36
N GLN A 64 8.12 2.07 40.34
CA GLN A 64 7.28 2.55 41.43
C GLN A 64 5.83 2.06 41.32
N GLU A 65 5.33 1.75 40.12
CA GLU A 65 3.92 1.41 39.92
C GLU A 65 3.71 -0.02 39.43
N THR A 66 2.91 -0.80 40.17
CA THR A 66 2.50 -2.17 39.78
C THR A 66 1.54 -2.19 38.59
N LYS A 67 0.90 -1.05 38.26
CA LYS A 67 0.16 -0.82 37.01
C LYS A 67 0.21 0.67 36.65
N PRO A 68 0.90 1.07 35.55
CA PRO A 68 0.97 2.47 35.16
C PRO A 68 -0.40 3.01 34.75
N ASN A 69 -0.73 4.23 35.18
CA ASN A 69 -1.93 4.92 34.71
C ASN A 69 -1.86 5.12 33.19
N LYS A 70 -2.89 4.64 32.48
CA LYS A 70 -2.93 4.66 31.01
C LYS A 70 -2.77 6.08 30.45
N ASP A 71 -3.40 7.07 31.09
CA ASP A 71 -3.35 8.46 30.65
C ASP A 71 -1.94 9.06 30.78
N GLU A 72 -1.18 8.63 31.79
CA GLU A 72 0.22 9.04 31.92
C GLU A 72 1.11 8.42 30.85
N LEU A 73 0.89 7.13 30.55
CA LEU A 73 1.64 6.45 29.51
C LEU A 73 1.42 7.12 28.14
N GLU A 74 0.18 7.51 27.83
CA GLU A 74 -0.15 8.24 26.60
C GLU A 74 0.52 9.62 26.54
N ARG A 75 0.54 10.37 27.65
CA ARG A 75 1.27 11.66 27.73
C ARG A 75 2.78 11.50 27.51
N ASP A 76 3.37 10.46 28.08
CA ASP A 76 4.79 10.17 27.94
C ASP A 76 5.15 9.76 26.50
N GLU A 77 4.31 8.95 25.85
CA GLU A 77 4.44 8.62 24.43
C GLU A 77 4.30 9.85 23.53
N GLU A 78 3.33 10.73 23.81
CA GLU A 78 3.14 11.98 23.07
C GLU A 78 4.39 12.87 23.17
N HIS A 79 4.97 13.00 24.36
CA HIS A 79 6.20 13.76 24.57
C HIS A 79 7.39 13.16 23.79
N PHE A 80 7.52 11.83 23.75
CA PHE A 80 8.55 11.16 22.96
C PHE A 80 8.39 11.42 21.45
N ILE A 81 7.15 11.39 20.95
CA ILE A 81 6.84 11.70 19.55
C ILE A 81 7.20 13.17 19.25
N LYS A 82 6.88 14.11 20.15
CA LYS A 82 7.23 15.53 20.02
C LYS A 82 8.73 15.75 19.88
N LEU A 83 9.53 15.13 20.76
CA LEU A 83 10.99 15.21 20.69
C LEU A 83 11.54 14.62 19.38
N THR A 84 11.03 13.46 18.98
CA THR A 84 11.50 12.74 17.78
C THR A 84 11.19 13.51 16.49
N ASN A 85 9.99 14.06 16.37
CA ASN A 85 9.58 14.83 15.21
C ASN A 85 10.35 16.15 15.13
N SER A 86 10.53 16.83 16.26
CA SER A 86 11.34 18.05 16.35
C SER A 86 12.79 17.81 15.92
N TYR A 87 13.39 16.70 16.36
CA TYR A 87 14.72 16.30 15.93
C TYR A 87 14.80 15.98 14.43
N LYS A 88 13.85 15.21 13.87
CA LYS A 88 13.83 14.89 12.44
C LYS A 88 13.73 16.14 11.57
N LEU A 89 12.88 17.10 11.95
CA LEU A 89 12.75 18.37 11.26
C LEU A 89 14.03 19.19 11.33
N LEU A 90 14.57 19.41 12.54
CA LEU A 90 15.71 20.31 12.75
C LEU A 90 17.05 19.72 12.29
N SER A 91 17.22 18.40 12.33
CA SER A 91 18.44 17.73 11.84
C SER A 91 18.52 17.65 10.32
N ASN A 92 17.38 17.73 9.62
CA ASN A 92 17.37 17.84 8.17
C ASN A 92 17.55 19.32 7.77
N ARG A 93 18.74 19.66 7.24
CA ARG A 93 19.10 21.02 6.83
C ARG A 93 18.01 21.69 5.97
N ARG A 94 17.47 20.96 5.00
CA ARG A 94 16.49 21.48 4.05
C ARG A 94 15.15 21.79 4.73
N MET A 95 14.66 20.88 5.57
CA MET A 95 13.42 21.06 6.31
C MET A 95 13.53 22.17 7.35
N LYS A 96 14.69 22.26 8.02
CA LYS A 96 15.02 23.36 8.94
C LYS A 96 14.98 24.71 8.22
N GLU A 97 15.64 24.83 7.06
CA GLU A 97 15.64 26.08 6.27
C GLU A 97 14.20 26.51 5.87
N LEU A 98 13.36 25.56 5.47
CA LEU A 98 11.95 25.84 5.16
C LEU A 98 11.15 26.25 6.40
N TYR A 99 11.31 25.55 7.51
CA TYR A 99 10.67 25.90 8.79
C TYR A 99 11.06 27.32 9.23
N ASP A 100 12.36 27.61 9.22
CA ASP A 100 12.94 28.87 9.64
C ASP A 100 12.47 30.04 8.79
N HIS A 101 12.25 29.80 7.49
CA HIS A 101 11.82 30.82 6.54
C HIS A 101 10.31 31.06 6.56
N TYR A 102 9.48 30.01 6.66
CA TYR A 102 8.03 30.12 6.47
C TYR A 102 7.22 30.11 7.76
N TYR A 103 7.67 29.42 8.81
CA TYR A 103 6.82 29.09 9.96
C TYR A 103 7.34 29.60 11.30
N TYR A 104 8.65 29.74 11.48
CA TYR A 104 9.23 30.11 12.77
C TYR A 104 8.64 31.41 13.35
N GLU A 105 8.57 32.48 12.56
CA GLU A 105 7.98 33.75 13.02
C GLU A 105 6.50 33.62 13.40
N LYS A 106 5.75 32.76 12.70
CA LYS A 106 4.34 32.51 13.00
C LYS A 106 4.19 31.76 14.33
N MET A 107 5.03 30.76 14.59
CA MET A 107 5.01 29.99 15.83
C MET A 107 5.42 30.84 17.05
N VAL A 108 6.45 31.67 16.90
CA VAL A 108 6.87 32.61 17.97
C VAL A 108 5.74 33.58 18.33
N LYS A 109 4.98 34.06 17.34
CA LYS A 109 3.81 34.93 17.62
C LYS A 109 2.70 34.19 18.36
N ILE A 110 2.41 32.94 17.99
CA ILE A 110 1.39 32.11 18.67
C ILE A 110 1.78 31.84 20.13
N ASN A 111 3.05 31.51 20.40
CA ASN A 111 3.51 31.26 21.76
C ASN A 111 3.43 32.53 22.62
N LYS A 112 3.84 33.69 22.07
CA LYS A 112 3.71 34.97 22.77
C LYS A 112 2.25 35.37 23.05
N SER A 113 1.30 35.02 22.18
CA SER A 113 -0.12 35.26 22.45
C SER A 113 -0.68 34.34 23.54
N ASN A 114 -0.20 33.10 23.62
CA ASN A 114 -0.63 32.16 24.65
C ASN A 114 -0.08 32.57 26.03
N GLU A 115 1.18 32.97 26.12
CA GLU A 115 1.78 33.47 27.38
C GLU A 115 1.04 34.70 27.92
N LYS A 116 0.64 35.63 27.05
CA LYS A 116 -0.12 36.83 27.45
C LYS A 116 -1.51 36.51 28.02
N ASN A 117 -2.14 35.43 27.55
CA ASN A 117 -3.44 35.01 28.05
C ASN A 117 -3.32 34.31 29.42
N GLU A 118 -2.18 33.73 29.74
CA GLU A 118 -1.91 33.14 31.05
C GLU A 118 -1.45 34.18 32.09
N SER A 119 -0.84 35.29 31.66
CA SER A 119 -0.28 36.31 32.56
C SER A 119 -1.24 37.40 33.04
N ASN A 120 -2.55 37.27 32.85
CA ASN A 120 -3.55 38.18 33.43
C ASN A 120 -4.33 37.54 34.61
N PRO A 121 -3.79 37.57 35.84
CA PRO A 121 -4.57 37.39 37.05
C PRO A 121 -4.88 38.77 37.65
N SER A 122 -6.03 39.35 37.33
CA SER A 122 -6.53 40.54 38.05
C SER A 122 -8.05 40.55 38.12
N PHE A 123 -8.61 40.03 39.21
CA PHE A 123 -9.24 40.80 40.30
C PHE A 123 -10.28 39.92 41.02
N SER A 124 -10.18 39.90 42.34
CA SER A 124 -10.90 39.03 43.27
C SER A 124 -12.10 39.71 43.91
N LYS A 125 -12.95 38.86 44.53
CA LYS A 125 -14.07 39.09 45.47
C LYS A 125 -15.48 39.16 44.89
N SER A 126 -16.26 38.09 45.06
CA SER A 126 -17.02 37.86 46.31
C SER A 126 -17.80 36.53 46.31
N LEU A 127 -17.78 35.90 47.48
CA LEU A 127 -18.74 35.00 48.12
C LEU A 127 -19.25 33.69 47.46
N SER A 128 -18.78 32.61 48.09
CA SER A 128 -19.55 31.52 48.73
C SER A 128 -20.22 30.41 47.92
N SER A 129 -20.01 29.20 48.47
CA SER A 129 -20.71 27.93 48.30
C SER A 129 -20.25 26.98 47.18
N THR A 130 -19.47 25.99 47.62
CA THR A 130 -19.81 24.57 47.50
C THR A 130 -20.29 24.08 46.13
N SER A 131 -19.38 23.59 45.31
CA SER A 131 -19.60 22.35 44.54
C SER A 131 -18.31 21.83 43.93
N THR A 132 -17.89 20.70 44.49
CA THR A 132 -16.97 19.73 43.93
C THR A 132 -17.54 19.24 42.59
N SER A 133 -16.90 19.52 41.44
CA SER A 133 -16.76 18.55 40.34
C SER A 133 -15.97 19.07 39.13
N ALA A 134 -14.92 18.31 38.83
CA ALA A 134 -14.60 17.78 37.52
C ALA A 134 -13.94 18.71 36.47
N SER A 135 -12.61 18.81 36.60
CA SER A 135 -11.66 18.94 35.49
C SER A 135 -11.89 17.85 34.42
N THR A 136 -12.74 18.14 33.43
CA THR A 136 -13.11 17.22 32.32
C THR A 136 -13.09 17.95 30.97
N SER A 137 -12.00 18.65 30.63
CA SER A 137 -11.91 19.39 29.36
C SER A 137 -10.73 19.02 28.47
N THR A 138 -9.85 18.10 28.88
CA THR A 138 -8.68 17.69 28.09
C THR A 138 -8.67 16.24 27.62
N THR A 139 -9.48 15.34 28.20
CA THR A 139 -9.58 13.93 27.75
C THR A 139 -10.56 13.69 26.59
N THR A 140 -11.53 14.60 26.36
CA THR A 140 -12.48 14.52 25.25
C THR A 140 -11.86 14.86 23.88
N SER A 141 -10.77 15.64 23.85
CA SER A 141 -10.07 15.98 22.60
C SER A 141 -9.15 14.86 22.10
N GLN A 142 -8.58 14.03 22.98
CA GLN A 142 -7.73 12.90 22.59
C GLN A 142 -8.52 11.64 22.23
N THR A 143 -9.59 11.33 22.98
CA THR A 143 -10.54 10.24 22.61
C THR A 143 -11.26 10.53 21.30
N SER A 144 -11.56 11.79 20.99
CA SER A 144 -12.11 12.17 19.69
C SER A 144 -11.10 12.05 18.53
N GLN A 145 -9.78 12.14 18.79
CA GLN A 145 -8.75 11.93 17.76
C GLN A 145 -8.52 10.45 17.45
N THR A 146 -8.47 9.57 18.46
CA THR A 146 -8.37 8.11 18.25
C THR A 146 -9.66 7.52 17.67
N SER A 147 -10.82 8.03 18.09
CA SER A 147 -12.11 7.73 17.46
C SER A 147 -12.14 8.14 15.99
N ARG A 148 -11.66 9.35 15.65
CA ARG A 148 -11.59 9.82 14.26
C ARG A 148 -10.64 8.98 13.42
N SER A 149 -9.48 8.56 13.94
CA SER A 149 -8.54 7.75 13.17
C SER A 149 -9.09 6.35 12.88
N HIS A 150 -9.77 5.72 13.84
CA HIS A 150 -10.47 4.44 13.62
C HIS A 150 -11.63 4.58 12.63
N THR A 151 -12.43 5.63 12.75
CA THR A 151 -13.56 5.88 11.84
C THR A 151 -13.05 6.11 10.40
N LEU A 152 -11.96 6.86 10.23
CA LEU A 152 -11.31 7.06 8.93
C LEU A 152 -10.76 5.75 8.35
N LEU A 153 -10.17 4.88 9.18
CA LEU A 153 -9.68 3.58 8.74
C LEU A 153 -10.83 2.69 8.27
N LEU A 154 -11.93 2.63 9.03
CA LEU A 154 -13.13 1.87 8.66
C LEU A 154 -13.77 2.40 7.38
N LEU A 155 -13.86 3.72 7.21
CA LEU A 155 -14.36 4.33 5.97
C LEU A 155 -13.47 3.98 4.78
N LYS A 156 -12.15 3.94 4.98
CA LYS A 156 -11.20 3.54 3.93
C LYS A 156 -11.40 2.07 3.56
N ASP A 157 -11.47 1.16 4.53
CA ASP A 157 -11.68 -0.26 4.27
C ASP A 157 -13.04 -0.53 3.62
N LEU A 158 -14.09 0.18 4.04
CA LEU A 158 -15.42 0.12 3.44
C LEU A 158 -15.40 0.63 2.00
N SER A 159 -14.71 1.74 1.74
CA SER A 159 -14.55 2.26 0.38
C SER A 159 -13.82 1.27 -0.52
N HIS A 160 -12.75 0.62 -0.03
CA HIS A 160 -12.06 -0.44 -0.74
C HIS A 160 -12.96 -1.64 -1.01
N LEU A 161 -13.79 -2.05 -0.05
CA LEU A 161 -14.73 -3.14 -0.22
C LEU A 161 -15.78 -2.80 -1.27
N LEU A 162 -16.38 -1.61 -1.22
CA LEU A 162 -17.35 -1.12 -2.21
C LEU A 162 -16.75 -1.03 -3.61
N MET A 163 -15.51 -0.55 -3.69
CA MET A 163 -14.74 -0.50 -4.94
C MET A 163 -14.46 -1.90 -5.47
N ASN A 164 -14.09 -2.85 -4.60
CA ASN A 164 -13.97 -4.25 -4.95
C ASN A 164 -15.29 -4.81 -5.49
N ILE A 165 -16.42 -4.59 -4.81
CA ILE A 165 -17.74 -5.07 -5.25
C ILE A 165 -18.09 -4.63 -6.67
N THR A 166 -17.70 -3.42 -7.07
CA THR A 166 -18.04 -2.90 -8.41
C THR A 166 -17.08 -3.36 -9.50
N TYR A 167 -15.77 -3.45 -9.23
CA TYR A 167 -14.80 -3.85 -10.27
C TYR A 167 -14.64 -5.38 -10.40
N TYR A 168 -14.88 -6.12 -9.31
CA TYR A 168 -14.56 -7.55 -9.23
C TYR A 168 -15.25 -8.37 -10.33
N PRO A 169 -16.55 -8.17 -10.65
CA PRO A 169 -17.18 -8.93 -11.73
C PRO A 169 -16.49 -8.74 -13.08
N ILE A 170 -16.00 -7.54 -13.39
CA ILE A 170 -15.30 -7.24 -14.64
C ILE A 170 -13.95 -7.96 -14.67
N ARG A 171 -13.24 -7.99 -13.53
CA ARG A 171 -11.98 -8.71 -13.40
C ARG A 171 -12.16 -10.22 -13.55
N GLU A 172 -13.12 -10.80 -12.84
CA GLU A 172 -13.39 -12.24 -12.91
C GLU A 172 -13.86 -12.63 -14.31
N TYR A 173 -14.67 -11.79 -14.93
CA TYR A 173 -15.05 -11.94 -16.32
C TYR A 173 -13.83 -11.96 -17.26
N CYS A 174 -12.87 -11.06 -17.06
CA CYS A 174 -11.61 -11.07 -17.78
C CYS A 174 -10.83 -12.38 -17.55
N TYR A 175 -10.75 -12.86 -16.31
CA TYR A 175 -10.05 -14.09 -15.96
C TYR A 175 -10.64 -15.30 -16.68
N PHE A 176 -11.96 -15.42 -16.76
CA PHE A 176 -12.61 -16.52 -17.47
C PHE A 176 -12.36 -16.49 -18.98
N ILE A 177 -12.39 -15.31 -19.61
CA ILE A 177 -12.06 -15.21 -21.03
C ILE A 177 -10.58 -15.59 -21.26
N GLN A 178 -9.68 -15.09 -20.43
CA GLN A 178 -8.24 -15.34 -20.60
C GLN A 178 -7.88 -16.80 -20.31
N SER A 179 -8.53 -17.43 -19.34
CA SER A 179 -8.35 -18.86 -19.06
C SER A 179 -8.92 -19.74 -20.16
N SER A 180 -9.87 -19.27 -20.98
CA SER A 180 -10.36 -20.03 -22.15
C SER A 180 -9.30 -20.24 -23.25
N VAL A 181 -8.18 -19.49 -23.20
CA VAL A 181 -7.06 -19.70 -24.13
C VAL A 181 -6.48 -21.10 -23.91
N ASN A 182 -6.39 -21.84 -25.01
CA ASN A 182 -6.00 -23.25 -24.99
C ASN A 182 -4.48 -23.40 -24.98
N ILE A 183 -3.96 -24.13 -24.00
CA ILE A 183 -2.55 -24.54 -23.91
C ILE A 183 -2.36 -26.00 -24.29
N ASN A 184 -3.36 -26.86 -24.15
CA ASN A 184 -3.19 -28.31 -24.34
C ASN A 184 -3.62 -28.78 -25.74
N GLY A 185 -3.92 -27.87 -26.67
CA GLY A 185 -4.34 -28.23 -28.03
C GLY A 185 -5.76 -28.81 -28.15
N GLY A 186 -6.45 -29.10 -27.04
CA GLY A 186 -7.86 -29.52 -27.01
C GLY A 186 -8.83 -28.37 -26.74
N PHE A 187 -9.92 -28.25 -27.51
CA PHE A 187 -10.95 -27.23 -27.31
C PHE A 187 -11.59 -27.44 -25.93
N ASP A 188 -11.14 -26.69 -24.93
CA ASP A 188 -11.65 -26.81 -23.55
C ASP A 188 -12.96 -26.01 -23.45
N GLU A 189 -14.03 -26.54 -24.06
CA GLU A 189 -15.40 -26.00 -23.93
C GLU A 189 -15.87 -25.99 -22.45
N ASN A 190 -15.22 -26.78 -21.59
CA ASN A 190 -15.64 -27.04 -20.23
C ASN A 190 -15.21 -25.98 -19.21
N VAL A 191 -14.22 -25.13 -19.51
CA VAL A 191 -13.71 -24.22 -18.47
C VAL A 191 -14.59 -22.98 -18.31
N PHE A 192 -15.26 -22.50 -19.36
CA PHE A 192 -16.38 -21.54 -19.25
C PHE A 192 -16.99 -21.28 -20.62
N ASN A 193 -18.08 -21.98 -20.95
CA ASN A 193 -18.93 -21.51 -22.03
C ASN A 193 -19.79 -20.37 -21.47
N PHE A 194 -19.75 -19.18 -22.06
CA PHE A 194 -20.55 -18.03 -21.62
C PHE A 194 -22.04 -18.35 -21.54
N LYS A 195 -22.47 -19.31 -22.35
CA LYS A 195 -23.81 -19.89 -22.33
C LYS A 195 -24.19 -20.49 -20.96
N GLU A 196 -23.23 -20.74 -20.08
CA GLU A 196 -23.46 -21.24 -18.73
C GLU A 196 -23.44 -20.17 -17.64
N LEU A 197 -23.10 -18.91 -17.96
CA LEU A 197 -23.26 -17.81 -17.01
C LEU A 197 -24.71 -17.72 -16.47
N PRO A 198 -25.77 -17.94 -17.29
CA PRO A 198 -27.13 -18.08 -16.80
C PRO A 198 -27.34 -19.28 -15.85
N LYS A 199 -26.64 -20.40 -16.06
CA LYS A 199 -26.77 -21.60 -15.20
C LYS A 199 -26.20 -21.39 -13.80
N TYR A 200 -25.06 -20.70 -13.70
CA TYR A 200 -24.38 -20.50 -12.41
C TYR A 200 -24.75 -19.18 -11.72
N GLY A 201 -25.43 -18.29 -12.44
CA GLY A 201 -25.86 -16.98 -11.95
C GLY A 201 -24.72 -15.97 -11.79
N LEU A 202 -25.11 -14.70 -11.61
CA LEU A 202 -24.17 -13.59 -11.38
C LEU A 202 -23.29 -13.78 -10.14
N GLY A 203 -23.74 -14.59 -9.17
CA GLY A 203 -22.97 -14.90 -7.96
C GLY A 203 -21.59 -15.51 -8.24
N LYS A 204 -21.43 -16.21 -9.38
CA LYS A 204 -20.13 -16.77 -9.78
C LYS A 204 -19.09 -15.68 -10.07
N LEU A 205 -19.50 -14.51 -10.56
CA LEU A 205 -18.62 -13.36 -10.79
C LEU A 205 -18.13 -12.70 -9.49
N TYR A 206 -18.74 -13.03 -8.35
CA TYR A 206 -18.35 -12.57 -7.02
C TYR A 206 -17.58 -13.63 -6.23
N ARG A 207 -17.31 -14.80 -6.83
CA ARG A 207 -16.63 -15.87 -6.14
C ARG A 207 -15.20 -15.47 -5.81
N GLY A 208 -14.85 -15.52 -4.53
CA GLY A 208 -13.52 -15.13 -4.05
C GLY A 208 -13.41 -13.67 -3.62
N ILE A 209 -14.45 -12.84 -3.81
CA ILE A 209 -14.38 -11.41 -3.49
C ILE A 209 -14.02 -11.13 -2.03
N LEU A 210 -14.57 -11.92 -1.10
CA LEU A 210 -14.27 -11.80 0.33
C LEU A 210 -12.83 -12.20 0.62
N LEU A 211 -12.32 -13.26 -0.03
CA LEU A 211 -10.93 -13.67 0.11
C LEU A 211 -10.00 -12.57 -0.42
N SER A 212 -10.28 -12.03 -1.60
CA SER A 212 -9.44 -10.99 -2.20
C SER A 212 -9.51 -9.66 -1.44
N SER A 213 -10.64 -9.33 -0.82
CA SER A 213 -10.81 -8.04 -0.14
C SER A 213 -10.31 -8.09 1.29
N ILE A 214 -10.74 -9.10 2.05
CA ILE A 214 -10.44 -9.22 3.47
C ILE A 214 -9.12 -9.96 3.67
N GLY A 215 -8.96 -11.09 2.97
CA GLY A 215 -7.80 -11.96 3.14
C GLY A 215 -6.48 -11.24 2.87
N LEU A 216 -6.39 -10.49 1.77
CA LEU A 216 -5.20 -9.71 1.40
C LEU A 216 -4.80 -8.66 2.44
N ASN A 217 -5.79 -7.93 2.99
CA ASN A 217 -5.53 -6.91 4.02
C ASN A 217 -5.00 -7.55 5.31
N GLN A 218 -5.64 -8.65 5.74
CA GLN A 218 -5.20 -9.39 6.92
C GLN A 218 -3.81 -10.02 6.72
N LEU A 219 -3.53 -10.54 5.52
CA LEU A 219 -2.23 -11.10 5.16
C LEU A 219 -1.12 -10.05 5.24
N ASN A 220 -1.38 -8.85 4.73
CA ASN A 220 -0.45 -7.73 4.79
C ASN A 220 -0.20 -7.25 6.22
N ALA A 221 -1.26 -7.19 7.05
CA ALA A 221 -1.14 -6.87 8.46
C ALA A 221 -0.28 -7.91 9.19
N PHE A 222 -0.58 -9.20 9.00
CA PHE A 222 0.17 -10.31 9.57
C PHE A 222 1.65 -10.29 9.13
N ARG A 223 1.91 -10.08 7.84
CA ARG A 223 3.26 -9.90 7.29
C ARG A 223 4.00 -8.76 7.99
N SER A 224 3.34 -7.61 8.18
CA SER A 224 3.97 -6.45 8.83
C SER A 224 4.37 -6.74 10.28
N ILE A 225 3.55 -7.52 11.00
CA ILE A 225 3.81 -7.94 12.40
C ILE A 225 4.98 -8.92 12.45
N ILE A 226 5.02 -9.92 11.56
CA ILE A 226 6.16 -10.85 11.48
C ILE A 226 7.44 -10.06 11.18
N LEU A 227 7.37 -9.16 10.20
CA LEU A 227 8.56 -8.47 9.74
C LEU A 227 9.08 -7.47 10.78
N SER A 228 8.22 -6.82 11.55
CA SER A 228 8.66 -5.96 12.67
C SER A 228 9.34 -6.78 13.77
N LYS A 229 8.82 -7.97 14.10
CA LYS A 229 9.43 -8.89 15.07
C LYS A 229 10.78 -9.45 14.59
N VAL A 230 10.85 -9.91 13.34
CA VAL A 230 12.07 -10.50 12.77
C VAL A 230 13.12 -9.45 12.48
N ALA A 231 12.77 -8.38 11.75
CA ALA A 231 13.74 -7.36 11.36
C ALA A 231 14.16 -6.47 12.52
N GLY A 232 13.20 -6.05 13.36
CA GLY A 232 13.46 -5.15 14.49
C GLY A 232 13.98 -5.85 15.73
N GLY A 233 13.48 -7.06 16.01
CA GLY A 233 13.90 -7.85 17.17
C GLY A 233 15.14 -8.69 16.86
N LEU A 234 14.97 -9.71 16.01
CA LEU A 234 15.99 -10.75 15.81
C LEU A 234 17.23 -10.21 15.08
N LEU A 235 17.04 -9.44 14.01
CA LEU A 235 18.14 -8.99 13.15
C LEU A 235 18.61 -7.55 13.45
N GLN A 236 17.90 -6.82 14.33
CA GLN A 236 18.16 -5.40 14.65
C GLN A 236 18.42 -4.51 13.42
N LEU A 237 17.80 -4.85 12.28
CA LEU A 237 18.03 -4.17 11.01
C LEU A 237 17.37 -2.80 11.04
N LYS A 238 18.15 -1.77 10.72
CA LYS A 238 17.59 -0.43 10.47
C LYS A 238 16.57 -0.54 9.34
N PRO A 239 15.35 0.02 9.49
CA PRO A 239 14.27 -0.15 8.51
C PRO A 239 14.67 0.35 7.12
N HIS A 240 15.55 1.36 7.03
CA HIS A 240 15.98 1.94 5.76
C HIS A 240 17.21 1.27 5.13
N SER A 241 17.82 0.28 5.80
CA SER A 241 18.96 -0.49 5.25
C SER A 241 18.56 -1.22 3.96
N LEU A 242 19.53 -1.43 3.07
CA LEU A 242 19.31 -2.17 1.81
C LEU A 242 18.78 -3.58 2.09
N VAL A 243 19.38 -4.28 3.07
CA VAL A 243 18.91 -5.60 3.54
C VAL A 243 17.47 -5.53 4.04
N GLY A 244 17.12 -4.52 4.84
CA GLY A 244 15.74 -4.31 5.32
C GLY A 244 14.74 -4.04 4.19
N ARG A 245 15.15 -3.39 3.09
CA ARG A 245 14.30 -3.21 1.90
C ARG A 245 14.11 -4.52 1.14
N ILE A 246 15.19 -5.28 0.91
CA ILE A 246 15.13 -6.59 0.25
C ILE A 246 14.24 -7.54 1.05
N LEU A 247 14.40 -7.61 2.37
CA LEU A 247 13.58 -8.46 3.24
C LEU A 247 12.10 -8.05 3.21
N ARG A 248 11.81 -6.75 3.20
CA ARG A 248 10.43 -6.23 3.02
C ARG A 248 9.85 -6.58 1.66
N PHE A 249 10.66 -6.59 0.62
CA PHE A 249 10.24 -6.97 -0.72
C PHE A 249 9.98 -8.49 -0.79
N ALA A 250 10.97 -9.30 -0.41
CA ALA A 250 10.89 -10.77 -0.42
C ALA A 250 9.72 -11.31 0.42
N SER A 251 9.54 -10.80 1.64
CA SER A 251 8.41 -11.19 2.49
C SER A 251 7.05 -10.86 1.89
N LYS A 252 6.96 -9.79 1.06
CA LYS A 252 5.73 -9.46 0.35
C LYS A 252 5.38 -10.62 -0.56
N PHE A 253 6.30 -11.02 -1.44
CA PHE A 253 6.05 -12.08 -2.43
C PHE A 253 5.89 -13.47 -1.80
N ALA A 254 6.64 -13.77 -0.75
CA ALA A 254 6.61 -15.07 -0.08
C ALA A 254 5.23 -15.39 0.54
N VAL A 255 4.48 -14.36 0.95
CA VAL A 255 3.14 -14.55 1.53
C VAL A 255 2.05 -14.29 0.48
N LEU A 256 2.25 -13.25 -0.33
CA LEU A 256 1.25 -12.75 -1.27
C LEU A 256 1.05 -13.67 -2.48
N ILE A 257 2.11 -14.16 -3.10
CA ILE A 257 1.96 -14.98 -4.33
C ILE A 257 1.23 -16.30 -4.03
N PRO A 258 1.59 -17.08 -2.99
CA PRO A 258 0.82 -18.26 -2.57
C PRO A 258 -0.66 -17.97 -2.35
N PHE A 259 -0.96 -16.87 -1.66
CA PHE A 259 -2.34 -16.47 -1.38
C PHE A 259 -3.10 -16.16 -2.67
N CYS A 260 -2.48 -15.43 -3.59
CA CYS A 260 -3.08 -15.10 -4.88
C CYS A 260 -3.30 -16.35 -5.73
N LEU A 261 -2.36 -17.30 -5.73
CA LEU A 261 -2.58 -18.58 -6.38
C LEU A 261 -3.81 -19.29 -5.82
N VAL A 262 -3.98 -19.32 -4.49
CA VAL A 262 -5.19 -19.91 -3.87
C VAL A 262 -6.47 -19.21 -4.34
N VAL A 263 -6.48 -17.88 -4.36
CA VAL A 263 -7.64 -17.11 -4.84
C VAL A 263 -7.92 -17.39 -6.31
N ASP A 264 -6.89 -17.37 -7.15
CA ASP A 264 -7.04 -17.52 -8.60
C ASP A 264 -7.47 -18.95 -8.96
N VAL A 265 -6.94 -19.97 -8.29
CA VAL A 265 -7.40 -21.36 -8.44
C VAL A 265 -8.84 -21.50 -7.96
N TYR A 266 -9.21 -20.88 -6.83
CA TYR A 266 -10.57 -20.96 -6.30
C TYR A 266 -11.60 -20.29 -7.22
N VAL A 267 -11.25 -19.14 -7.78
CA VAL A 267 -12.04 -18.43 -8.78
C VAL A 267 -12.32 -19.32 -10.00
N LEU A 268 -11.26 -19.91 -10.55
CA LEU A 268 -11.30 -20.66 -11.81
C LEU A 268 -11.87 -22.07 -11.66
N ALA A 269 -11.87 -22.64 -10.46
CA ALA A 269 -12.41 -23.98 -10.20
C ALA A 269 -13.91 -24.07 -10.54
N PRO A 270 -14.48 -25.26 -10.76
CA PRO A 270 -15.94 -25.42 -10.88
C PRO A 270 -16.66 -24.95 -9.61
N THR A 271 -17.89 -24.44 -9.73
CA THR A 271 -18.64 -23.82 -8.60
C THR A 271 -18.93 -24.78 -7.46
N GLU A 272 -19.01 -26.07 -7.76
CA GLU A 272 -19.26 -27.13 -6.79
C GLU A 272 -18.11 -27.30 -5.79
N TYR A 273 -16.93 -26.75 -6.09
CA TYR A 273 -15.76 -26.88 -5.24
C TYR A 273 -15.74 -25.79 -4.16
N SER A 274 -15.85 -26.20 -2.90
CA SER A 274 -15.62 -25.28 -1.78
C SER A 274 -14.15 -24.85 -1.72
N LEU A 275 -13.89 -23.68 -1.10
CA LEU A 275 -12.52 -23.18 -0.92
C LEU A 275 -11.61 -24.22 -0.24
N ILE A 276 -12.13 -24.91 0.79
CA ILE A 276 -11.39 -25.95 1.50
C ILE A 276 -11.05 -27.11 0.57
N LYS A 277 -11.99 -27.53 -0.28
CA LYS A 277 -11.77 -28.59 -1.27
C LYS A 277 -10.69 -28.17 -2.27
N VAL A 278 -10.73 -26.94 -2.75
CA VAL A 278 -9.68 -26.39 -3.64
C VAL A 278 -8.31 -26.40 -2.95
N ILE A 279 -8.21 -25.86 -1.73
CA ILE A 279 -6.93 -25.80 -1.01
C ILE A 279 -6.40 -27.21 -0.73
N ARG A 280 -7.24 -28.11 -0.21
CA ARG A 280 -6.82 -29.45 0.23
C ARG A 280 -6.54 -30.40 -0.93
N ASP A 281 -7.45 -30.45 -1.90
CA ASP A 281 -7.45 -31.50 -2.92
C ASP A 281 -6.71 -31.03 -4.18
N CYS A 282 -6.92 -29.77 -4.58
CA CYS A 282 -6.33 -29.21 -5.80
C CYS A 282 -4.93 -28.62 -5.57
N ILE A 283 -4.70 -27.88 -4.47
CA ILE A 283 -3.41 -27.21 -4.23
C ILE A 283 -2.47 -28.10 -3.40
N LEU A 284 -2.84 -28.41 -2.16
CA LEU A 284 -1.93 -29.04 -1.19
C LEU A 284 -1.74 -30.54 -1.41
N LYS A 285 -2.63 -31.19 -2.17
CA LYS A 285 -2.69 -32.63 -2.41
C LYS A 285 -2.55 -33.45 -1.13
N ARG A 286 -3.66 -33.91 -0.55
CA ARG A 286 -3.62 -34.94 0.50
C ARG A 286 -3.49 -36.33 -0.15
N GLY A 287 -2.27 -36.72 -0.52
CA GLY A 287 -1.95 -38.07 -1.04
C GLY A 287 -1.10 -38.88 -0.08
N GLY A 288 -0.83 -40.16 -0.40
CA GLY A 288 -0.08 -41.10 0.46
C GLY A 288 1.31 -40.62 0.92
N ASP A 289 1.94 -39.71 0.18
CA ASP A 289 3.25 -39.10 0.53
C ASP A 289 3.14 -37.88 1.48
N GLY A 290 1.95 -37.56 1.98
CA GLY A 290 1.71 -36.38 2.81
C GLY A 290 1.34 -35.11 2.02
N ILE A 291 1.42 -33.96 2.69
CA ILE A 291 1.01 -32.65 2.16
C ILE A 291 2.12 -32.07 1.27
N LYS A 292 1.85 -31.85 -0.02
CA LYS A 292 2.83 -31.30 -0.98
C LYS A 292 2.76 -29.78 -1.05
N PHE A 293 3.40 -29.11 -0.09
CA PHE A 293 3.49 -27.64 -0.07
C PHE A 293 4.18 -27.03 -1.29
N SER A 294 4.98 -27.80 -2.05
CA SER A 294 5.63 -27.33 -3.28
C SER A 294 4.63 -26.78 -4.31
N ASN A 295 3.43 -27.36 -4.39
CA ASN A 295 2.37 -26.92 -5.30
C ASN A 295 1.89 -25.49 -5.00
N LEU A 296 1.85 -25.11 -3.72
CA LEU A 296 1.44 -23.77 -3.30
C LEU A 296 2.42 -22.68 -3.79
N TYR A 297 3.68 -23.06 -4.03
CA TYR A 297 4.73 -22.19 -4.53
C TYR A 297 5.09 -22.44 -6.00
N TYR A 298 4.34 -23.30 -6.70
CA TYR A 298 4.60 -23.66 -8.10
C TYR A 298 4.71 -22.43 -9.01
N SER A 299 3.79 -21.48 -8.83
CA SER A 299 3.76 -20.25 -9.62
C SER A 299 4.66 -19.15 -9.06
N LEU A 300 5.46 -19.36 -8.01
CA LEU A 300 6.18 -18.30 -7.31
C LEU A 300 7.12 -17.51 -8.24
N PHE A 301 8.10 -18.19 -8.84
CA PHE A 301 9.07 -17.55 -9.72
C PHE A 301 8.45 -17.07 -11.04
N PRO A 302 7.58 -17.86 -11.72
CA PRO A 302 6.89 -17.37 -12.90
C PRO A 302 6.04 -16.11 -12.63
N SER A 303 5.24 -16.11 -11.57
CA SER A 303 4.42 -14.95 -11.19
C SER A 303 5.30 -13.74 -10.86
N LEU A 304 6.39 -13.94 -10.13
CA LEU A 304 7.33 -12.86 -9.84
C LEU A 304 7.94 -12.27 -11.11
N SER A 305 8.35 -13.10 -12.06
CA SER A 305 8.92 -12.64 -13.34
C SER A 305 7.91 -11.85 -14.17
N ILE A 306 6.64 -12.28 -14.19
CA ILE A 306 5.55 -11.59 -14.86
C ILE A 306 5.26 -10.25 -14.18
N LEU A 307 5.20 -10.22 -12.84
CA LEU A 307 4.97 -8.99 -12.08
C LEU A 307 6.09 -7.97 -12.30
N VAL A 308 7.35 -8.40 -12.27
CA VAL A 308 8.49 -7.52 -12.57
C VAL A 308 8.39 -6.98 -13.99
N SER A 309 8.05 -7.83 -14.96
CA SER A 309 7.90 -7.43 -16.37
C SER A 309 6.79 -6.39 -16.56
N LYS A 310 5.61 -6.60 -15.96
CA LYS A 310 4.52 -5.60 -15.98
C LYS A 310 4.95 -4.27 -15.35
N LYS A 311 5.68 -4.32 -14.24
CA LYS A 311 6.19 -3.11 -13.58
C LYS A 311 7.18 -2.35 -14.45
N LEU A 312 8.07 -3.05 -15.16
CA LEU A 312 8.99 -2.45 -16.12
C LEU A 312 8.24 -1.80 -17.30
N ILE A 313 7.21 -2.46 -17.84
CA ILE A 313 6.36 -1.90 -18.91
C ILE A 313 5.71 -0.60 -18.44
N ARG A 314 5.06 -0.61 -17.27
CA ARG A 314 4.40 0.58 -16.69
C ARG A 314 5.37 1.74 -16.48
N GLY A 315 6.49 1.48 -15.82
CA GLY A 315 7.53 2.49 -15.61
C GLY A 315 8.08 3.04 -16.93
N SER A 316 8.20 2.21 -17.96
CA SER A 316 8.62 2.64 -19.30
C SER A 316 7.57 3.52 -19.97
N VAL A 317 6.28 3.18 -19.86
CA VAL A 317 5.18 4.00 -20.40
C VAL A 317 5.12 5.37 -19.71
N GLU A 318 5.24 5.40 -18.38
CA GLU A 318 5.27 6.66 -17.61
C GLU A 318 6.48 7.54 -17.99
N PHE A 319 7.66 6.94 -18.10
CA PHE A 319 8.86 7.64 -18.53
C PHE A 319 8.72 8.22 -19.95
N LEU A 320 8.15 7.45 -20.88
CA LEU A 320 7.89 7.91 -22.24
C LEU A 320 6.86 9.03 -22.28
N LYS A 321 5.78 8.94 -21.49
CA LYS A 321 4.80 10.03 -21.34
C LYS A 321 5.50 11.32 -20.95
N GLU A 322 6.29 11.31 -19.86
CA GLU A 322 6.98 12.52 -19.40
C GLU A 322 7.88 13.13 -20.47
N ARG A 323 8.62 12.30 -21.22
CA ARG A 323 9.47 12.78 -22.31
C ARG A 323 8.69 13.32 -23.50
N ILE A 324 7.59 12.67 -23.89
CA ILE A 324 6.75 13.08 -25.01
C ILE A 324 6.03 14.40 -24.66
N SER A 325 5.47 14.51 -23.45
CA SER A 325 4.81 15.74 -23.00
C SER A 325 5.77 16.93 -23.00
N LYS A 326 7.00 16.77 -22.48
CA LYS A 326 8.03 17.83 -22.54
C LYS A 326 8.39 18.22 -23.98
N LYS A 327 8.53 17.25 -24.89
CA LYS A 327 8.81 17.55 -26.31
C LYS A 327 7.64 18.25 -27.00
N TYR A 328 6.40 17.86 -26.67
CA TYR A 328 5.20 18.48 -27.20
C TYR A 328 5.04 19.92 -26.72
N GLU A 329 5.32 20.20 -25.44
CA GLU A 329 5.28 21.58 -24.92
C GLU A 329 6.25 22.52 -25.65
N ASN A 330 7.42 22.01 -26.03
CA ASN A 330 8.43 22.76 -26.79
C ASN A 330 8.13 22.88 -28.29
N ASN A 331 7.24 22.03 -28.83
CA ASN A 331 6.90 22.01 -30.26
C ASN A 331 5.42 21.63 -30.46
N LYS A 332 4.55 22.58 -30.12
CA LYS A 332 3.09 22.40 -30.16
C LYS A 332 2.54 22.27 -31.59
N GLU A 333 3.26 22.76 -32.59
CA GLU A 333 2.82 22.71 -33.99
C GLU A 333 2.98 21.32 -34.63
N SER A 334 3.78 20.45 -34.03
CA SER A 334 3.98 19.10 -34.56
C SER A 334 2.76 18.20 -34.34
N LYS A 335 1.99 17.93 -35.41
CA LYS A 335 0.89 16.96 -35.41
C LYS A 335 1.30 15.58 -34.86
N LYS A 336 2.51 15.11 -35.20
CA LYS A 336 3.04 13.82 -34.72
C LYS A 336 3.20 13.81 -33.20
N LEU A 337 3.72 14.89 -32.61
CA LEU A 337 3.86 14.99 -31.15
C LEU A 337 2.50 15.14 -30.46
N ALA A 338 1.54 15.82 -31.07
CA ALA A 338 0.18 15.91 -30.54
C ALA A 338 -0.49 14.52 -30.42
N ILE A 339 -0.39 13.70 -31.47
CA ILE A 339 -0.92 12.32 -31.47
C ILE A 339 -0.22 11.46 -30.41
N LEU A 340 1.12 11.51 -30.36
CA LEU A 340 1.88 10.77 -29.35
C LEU A 340 1.53 11.22 -27.93
N ASN A 341 1.40 12.52 -27.69
CA ASN A 341 1.03 13.04 -26.38
C ASN A 341 -0.39 12.60 -25.98
N SER A 342 -1.34 12.55 -26.91
CA SER A 342 -2.69 12.03 -26.69
C SER A 342 -2.72 10.51 -26.43
N LEU A 343 -1.87 9.73 -27.11
CA LEU A 343 -1.75 8.30 -26.87
C LEU A 343 -1.18 8.02 -25.47
N PHE A 344 -0.10 8.72 -25.10
CA PHE A 344 0.59 8.53 -23.82
C PHE A 344 -0.05 9.26 -22.64
N SER A 345 -1.00 10.18 -22.87
CA SER A 345 -1.78 10.78 -21.77
C SER A 345 -2.63 9.75 -21.05
N ASN A 346 -3.06 8.68 -21.75
CA ASN A 346 -3.85 7.57 -21.21
C ASN A 346 -2.95 6.39 -20.78
N VAL A 347 -2.02 6.63 -19.85
CA VAL A 347 -1.05 5.64 -19.36
C VAL A 347 -1.71 4.31 -19.01
N GLY A 348 -2.81 4.34 -18.26
CA GLY A 348 -3.50 3.13 -17.82
C GLY A 348 -4.02 2.27 -18.98
N LEU A 349 -4.50 2.89 -20.06
CA LEU A 349 -4.97 2.15 -21.24
C LEU A 349 -3.80 1.51 -21.99
N LEU A 350 -2.75 2.29 -22.26
CA LEU A 350 -1.58 1.80 -22.98
C LEU A 350 -0.82 0.72 -22.19
N SER A 351 -0.63 0.92 -20.89
CA SER A 351 -0.01 -0.09 -20.03
C SER A 351 -0.86 -1.36 -19.95
N SER A 352 -2.19 -1.24 -19.89
CA SER A 352 -3.08 -2.41 -19.91
C SER A 352 -3.00 -3.16 -21.23
N PHE A 353 -2.96 -2.44 -22.35
CA PHE A 353 -2.78 -3.07 -23.66
C PHE A 353 -1.47 -3.88 -23.72
N LEU A 354 -0.35 -3.28 -23.28
CA LEU A 354 0.96 -3.92 -23.30
C LEU A 354 1.11 -5.05 -22.27
N CYS A 355 0.42 -4.97 -21.13
CA CYS A 355 0.46 -6.00 -20.08
C CYS A 355 -0.51 -7.15 -20.31
N CYS A 356 -1.46 -7.04 -21.26
CA CYS A 356 -2.48 -8.07 -21.52
C CYS A 356 -1.87 -9.44 -21.87
N PRO A 357 -0.88 -9.56 -22.79
CA PRO A 357 -0.22 -10.83 -23.07
C PRO A 357 0.37 -11.50 -21.82
N LEU A 358 0.98 -10.71 -20.93
CA LEU A 358 1.56 -11.21 -19.69
C LEU A 358 0.47 -11.71 -18.72
N GLN A 359 -0.68 -11.05 -18.70
CA GLN A 359 -1.84 -11.53 -17.93
C GLN A 359 -2.39 -12.84 -18.49
N VAL A 360 -2.49 -12.96 -19.83
CA VAL A 360 -2.93 -14.21 -20.49
C VAL A 360 -1.96 -15.35 -20.18
N ILE A 361 -0.65 -15.10 -20.08
CA ILE A 361 0.31 -16.13 -19.65
C ILE A 361 0.16 -16.45 -18.16
N TYR A 362 -0.03 -15.43 -17.31
CA TYR A 362 -0.17 -15.60 -15.87
C TYR A 362 -1.37 -16.48 -15.48
N ILE A 363 -2.53 -16.27 -16.09
CA ILE A 363 -3.76 -16.97 -15.70
C ILE A 363 -3.71 -18.48 -15.98
N GLN A 364 -2.73 -18.91 -16.75
CA GLN A 364 -2.58 -20.30 -17.16
C GLN A 364 -1.96 -21.16 -16.06
N TYR A 365 -1.17 -20.57 -15.15
CA TYR A 365 -0.64 -21.30 -14.00
C TYR A 365 -1.75 -21.85 -13.09
N PRO A 366 -2.72 -21.05 -12.60
CA PRO A 366 -3.82 -21.59 -11.82
C PRO A 366 -4.71 -22.54 -12.65
N LYS A 367 -4.93 -22.27 -13.94
CA LYS A 367 -5.68 -23.16 -14.83
C LYS A 367 -5.03 -24.55 -14.93
N LEU A 368 -3.73 -24.62 -15.17
CA LEU A 368 -3.00 -25.88 -15.31
C LEU A 368 -3.07 -26.72 -14.02
N ILE A 369 -3.03 -26.08 -12.84
CA ILE A 369 -3.24 -26.78 -11.55
C ILE A 369 -4.64 -27.41 -11.49
N ILE A 370 -5.67 -26.65 -11.88
CA ILE A 370 -7.06 -27.12 -11.88
C ILE A 370 -7.22 -28.27 -12.87
N ASN A 371 -6.76 -28.11 -14.11
CA ASN A 371 -6.91 -29.11 -15.14
C ASN A 371 -6.15 -30.40 -14.77
N SER A 372 -4.94 -30.31 -14.21
CA SER A 372 -4.23 -31.49 -13.69
C SER A 372 -5.07 -32.25 -12.67
N TYR A 373 -5.75 -31.53 -11.77
CA TYR A 373 -6.62 -32.14 -10.77
C TYR A 373 -7.90 -32.72 -11.38
N LEU A 374 -8.58 -32.00 -12.28
CA LEU A 374 -9.83 -32.44 -12.89
C LEU A 374 -9.66 -33.64 -13.83
N GLU A 375 -8.60 -33.66 -14.65
CA GLU A 375 -8.39 -34.70 -15.65
C GLU A 375 -7.93 -36.01 -15.00
N ASN A 376 -7.04 -35.93 -14.00
CA ASN A 376 -6.35 -37.11 -13.50
C ASN A 376 -6.72 -37.48 -12.06
N ASN A 377 -7.53 -36.68 -11.34
CA ASN A 377 -7.64 -36.72 -9.88
C ASN A 377 -6.27 -36.64 -9.17
N ILE A 378 -5.24 -36.16 -9.87
CA ILE A 378 -3.87 -36.04 -9.39
C ILE A 378 -3.53 -34.56 -9.48
N SER A 379 -3.56 -33.85 -8.35
CA SER A 379 -3.01 -32.49 -8.24
C SER A 379 -1.47 -32.51 -8.24
N SER A 380 -0.91 -32.86 -9.39
CA SER A 380 0.51 -32.70 -9.65
C SER A 380 0.77 -31.35 -10.30
N ILE A 381 1.90 -30.75 -9.94
CA ILE A 381 2.53 -29.75 -10.79
C ILE A 381 2.58 -30.32 -12.22
N PRO A 382 2.11 -29.57 -13.24
CA PRO A 382 2.25 -29.99 -14.63
C PRO A 382 3.71 -30.32 -14.88
N SER A 383 3.97 -31.52 -15.39
CA SER A 383 5.31 -31.96 -15.77
C SER A 383 5.41 -31.95 -17.30
N PRO A 384 6.36 -31.21 -17.89
CA PRO A 384 7.38 -30.39 -17.24
C PRO A 384 6.82 -29.09 -16.64
N THR A 385 7.50 -28.56 -15.62
CA THR A 385 7.26 -27.21 -15.07
C THR A 385 7.43 -26.17 -16.19
N LEU A 386 6.31 -25.65 -16.69
CA LEU A 386 6.33 -24.67 -17.77
C LEU A 386 6.72 -23.30 -17.21
N ASN A 387 7.82 -22.75 -17.73
CA ASN A 387 8.17 -21.35 -17.48
C ASN A 387 7.31 -20.41 -18.36
N PRO A 388 7.29 -19.08 -18.11
CA PRO A 388 6.44 -18.16 -18.87
C PRO A 388 6.67 -18.17 -20.38
N ILE A 389 7.91 -18.43 -20.81
CA ILE A 389 8.28 -18.50 -22.22
C ILE A 389 7.70 -19.77 -22.84
N SER A 390 7.80 -20.91 -22.14
CA SER A 390 7.21 -22.18 -22.59
C SER A 390 5.69 -22.05 -22.74
N ILE A 391 5.00 -21.46 -21.76
CA ILE A 391 3.55 -21.19 -21.86
C ILE A 391 3.24 -20.31 -23.07
N ALA A 392 4.02 -19.24 -23.31
CA ALA A 392 3.82 -18.39 -24.47
C ALA A 392 3.99 -19.16 -25.79
N ILE A 393 5.02 -20.00 -25.89
CA ILE A 393 5.26 -20.83 -27.08
C ILE A 393 4.09 -21.80 -27.29
N GLU A 394 3.58 -22.43 -26.25
CA GLU A 394 2.45 -23.35 -26.34
C GLU A 394 1.16 -22.65 -26.73
N ILE A 395 0.85 -21.48 -26.14
CA ILE A 395 -0.29 -20.65 -26.56
C ILE A 395 -0.19 -20.34 -28.06
N TYR A 396 0.99 -19.92 -28.52
CA TYR A 396 1.18 -19.57 -29.93
C TYR A 396 0.98 -20.79 -30.83
N LYS A 397 1.66 -21.91 -30.55
CA LYS A 397 1.59 -23.15 -31.35
C LYS A 397 0.19 -23.74 -31.37
N ASN A 398 -0.45 -23.87 -30.21
CA ASN A 398 -1.72 -24.58 -30.06
C ASN A 398 -2.94 -23.76 -30.50
N ASN A 399 -2.73 -22.50 -30.90
CA ASN A 399 -3.75 -21.66 -31.47
C ASN A 399 -3.40 -21.23 -32.91
N ASN A 400 -2.94 -22.17 -33.72
CA ASN A 400 -2.64 -21.98 -35.14
C ASN A 400 -1.68 -20.82 -35.41
N ASN A 401 -0.64 -20.67 -34.57
CA ASN A 401 0.36 -19.59 -34.69
C ASN A 401 -0.25 -18.18 -34.65
N SER A 402 -1.37 -17.99 -33.93
CA SER A 402 -2.06 -16.71 -33.85
C SER A 402 -1.63 -15.88 -32.64
N LEU A 403 -1.14 -14.66 -32.89
CA LEU A 403 -0.86 -13.68 -31.84
C LEU A 403 -2.12 -13.11 -31.17
N SER A 404 -3.29 -13.19 -31.83
CA SER A 404 -4.52 -12.58 -31.31
C SER A 404 -4.98 -13.19 -29.98
N LYS A 405 -4.57 -14.43 -29.68
CA LYS A 405 -4.91 -15.12 -28.44
C LYS A 405 -4.26 -14.52 -27.20
N PHE A 406 -3.11 -13.87 -27.34
CA PHE A 406 -2.50 -13.11 -26.23
C PHE A 406 -3.29 -11.86 -25.84
N PHE A 407 -4.23 -11.44 -26.67
CA PHE A 407 -5.14 -10.32 -26.41
C PHE A 407 -6.57 -10.80 -26.14
N CYS A 408 -6.76 -12.08 -25.84
CA CYS A 408 -8.05 -12.58 -25.39
C CYS A 408 -8.44 -11.87 -24.09
N GLY A 409 -9.68 -11.38 -24.00
CA GLY A 409 -10.13 -10.60 -22.84
C GLY A 409 -9.51 -9.21 -22.73
N LEU A 410 -8.90 -8.65 -23.79
CA LEU A 410 -8.28 -7.32 -23.76
C LEU A 410 -9.25 -6.21 -23.31
N VAL A 411 -10.48 -6.20 -23.83
CA VAL A 411 -11.47 -5.17 -23.48
C VAL A 411 -11.82 -5.21 -21.99
N PRO A 412 -12.28 -6.34 -21.40
CA PRO A 412 -12.53 -6.37 -19.96
C PRO A 412 -11.25 -6.18 -19.14
N TYR A 413 -10.07 -6.57 -19.64
CA TYR A 413 -8.80 -6.27 -18.97
C TYR A 413 -8.54 -4.77 -18.89
N ILE A 414 -8.67 -4.03 -20.00
CA ILE A 414 -8.53 -2.58 -20.04
C ILE A 414 -9.58 -1.93 -19.13
N LEU A 415 -10.84 -2.33 -19.24
CA LEU A 415 -11.91 -1.78 -18.40
C LEU A 415 -11.61 -1.99 -16.91
N SER A 416 -11.21 -3.19 -16.50
CA SER A 416 -10.90 -3.48 -15.10
C SER A 416 -9.75 -2.61 -14.58
N ASN A 417 -8.68 -2.42 -15.38
CA ASN A 417 -7.53 -1.59 -14.99
C ASN A 417 -7.84 -0.09 -15.03
N VAL A 418 -8.58 0.40 -16.03
CA VAL A 418 -8.98 1.81 -16.10
C VAL A 418 -9.90 2.15 -14.94
N TYR A 419 -10.87 1.27 -14.63
CA TYR A 419 -11.77 1.43 -13.51
C TYR A 419 -11.00 1.46 -12.18
N LEU A 420 -10.04 0.54 -12.01
CA LEU A 420 -9.15 0.51 -10.86
C LEU A 420 -8.30 1.78 -10.74
N HIS A 421 -7.76 2.29 -11.85
CA HIS A 421 -6.98 3.52 -11.89
C HIS A 421 -7.82 4.76 -11.55
N TYR A 422 -9.06 4.82 -12.06
CA TYR A 422 -9.98 5.91 -11.77
C TYR A 422 -10.35 5.91 -10.28
N ILE A 423 -10.67 4.74 -9.74
CA ILE A 423 -10.96 4.52 -8.33
C ILE A 423 -9.80 4.96 -7.43
N THR A 424 -8.59 4.51 -7.75
CA THR A 424 -7.40 4.83 -6.95
C THR A 424 -7.10 6.31 -6.98
N SER A 425 -7.25 6.94 -8.14
CA SER A 425 -7.07 8.40 -8.29
C SER A 425 -8.13 9.17 -7.49
N ALA A 426 -9.39 8.74 -7.52
CA ALA A 426 -10.47 9.37 -6.75
C ALA A 426 -10.26 9.21 -5.23
N ALA A 427 -9.81 8.03 -4.79
CA ALA A 427 -9.47 7.79 -3.38
C ALA A 427 -8.32 8.70 -2.93
N ILE A 428 -7.29 8.89 -3.76
CA ILE A 428 -6.16 9.80 -3.48
C ILE A 428 -6.65 11.25 -3.36
N ILE A 429 -7.54 11.72 -4.24
CA ILE A 429 -8.04 13.10 -4.20
C ILE A 429 -8.82 13.36 -2.90
N ASN A 430 -9.62 12.38 -2.45
CA ASN A 430 -10.39 12.53 -1.20
C ASN A 430 -9.53 12.42 0.05
N THR A 431 -8.45 11.65 0.01
CA THR A 431 -7.46 11.65 1.08
C THR A 431 -6.41 12.73 0.76
N ASN A 432 -6.64 13.97 1.20
CA ASN A 432 -5.72 15.11 1.08
C ASN A 432 -4.29 14.90 1.64
N ASN A 433 -3.86 13.66 1.88
CA ASN A 433 -2.53 13.27 2.33
C ASN A 433 -2.13 11.87 1.83
N LYS A 434 -0.94 11.84 1.20
CA LYS A 434 0.04 10.74 1.06
C LYS A 434 -0.01 9.82 -0.17
N LYS A 435 1.17 9.80 -0.82
CA LYS A 435 1.77 8.80 -1.75
C LYS A 435 1.67 7.32 -1.33
N SER A 436 1.15 6.97 -0.14
CA SER A 436 1.19 5.59 0.38
C SER A 436 0.15 4.66 -0.23
N THR A 437 -0.85 5.19 -0.95
CA THR A 437 -1.90 4.40 -1.61
C THR A 437 -1.41 3.64 -2.84
N TYR A 438 -0.32 4.09 -3.49
CA TYR A 438 0.22 3.41 -4.68
C TYR A 438 0.73 2.00 -4.38
N ASP A 439 1.35 1.77 -3.21
CA ASP A 439 1.96 0.47 -2.86
C ASP A 439 0.96 -0.69 -2.70
N TYR A 440 -0.33 -0.37 -2.55
CA TYR A 440 -1.41 -1.35 -2.38
C TYR A 440 -1.97 -1.86 -3.73
N PHE A 441 -2.01 -1.02 -4.76
CA PHE A 441 -2.58 -1.38 -6.07
C PHE A 441 -1.56 -1.83 -7.11
N ASP A 442 -0.29 -1.42 -6.96
CA ASP A 442 0.79 -1.69 -7.92
C ASP A 442 1.22 -3.16 -8.02
N ILE A 443 0.73 -4.03 -7.13
CA ILE A 443 1.09 -5.45 -7.18
C ILE A 443 0.16 -6.26 -8.07
N PHE A 444 -1.07 -5.78 -8.30
CA PHE A 444 -2.15 -6.58 -8.91
C PHE A 444 -2.78 -5.99 -10.14
N SER A 445 -2.53 -4.72 -10.37
CA SER A 445 -2.62 -4.19 -11.72
C SER A 445 -1.30 -4.51 -12.40
#